data_AF-A0A7N0UE59-F1
#
_entry.id   AF-A0A7N0UE59-F1
#
_cell.length_a   1.000
_cell.length_b   1.000
_cell.length_c   1.000
_cell.angle_alpha   90.00
_cell.angle_beta   90.00
_cell.angle_gamma   90.00
#
_symmetry.space_group_name_H-M   'P 1'
#
loop_
_entity.id
_entity.type
_entity.pdbx_description
1 polymer ?
#
loop_
_entity_poly.entity_id
_entity_poly.type
_entity_poly.pdbx_seq_one_letter_code
_entity_poly.pdbx_strand_id
1 'polypeptide(L)' 'MAMSHLTKVGMLFVRCRGGISHSPAEHVLDDDVWVAGLALLSFLEGHIQ' A
#
# COMPACT_ATOMS: atom_id res chain seq x y z
N MET A 1 -1.23 14.67 -9.37
CA MET A 1 -0.01 13.84 -9.52
C MET A 1 0.24 13.66 -11.01
N ALA A 2 1.48 13.63 -11.52
CA ALA A 2 1.71 13.52 -12.98
C ALA A 2 0.96 12.33 -13.61
N MET A 3 0.95 11.19 -12.90
CA MET A 3 0.26 9.97 -13.33
C MET A 3 -1.27 10.08 -13.39
N SER A 4 -1.90 10.97 -12.60
CA SER A 4 -3.38 11.06 -12.54
C SER A 4 -4.02 11.65 -13.79
N HIS A 5 -3.23 12.25 -14.68
CA HIS A 5 -3.73 12.73 -15.98
C HIS A 5 -3.82 11.61 -17.03
N LEU A 6 -3.12 10.49 -16.82
CA LEU A 6 -3.10 9.37 -17.78
C LEU A 6 -4.14 8.31 -17.43
N THR A 7 -4.36 8.05 -16.14
CA THR A 7 -5.31 7.05 -15.67
C THR A 7 -5.73 7.32 -14.22
N LYS A 8 -6.77 6.62 -13.76
CA LYS A 8 -7.13 6.57 -12.35
C LYS A 8 -6.00 5.88 -11.59
N VAL A 9 -5.48 6.53 -10.56
CA VAL A 9 -4.38 6.02 -9.74
C VAL A 9 -4.68 6.25 -8.26
N GLY A 10 -4.33 5.28 -7.44
CA GLY A 10 -4.40 5.34 -5.98
C GLY A 10 -3.14 4.72 -5.38
N MET A 11 -2.83 5.10 -4.15
CA MET A 11 -1.72 4.54 -3.39
C MET A 11 -2.25 4.02 -2.06
N LEU A 12 -1.77 2.85 -1.65
CA LEU A 12 -2.00 2.28 -0.33
C LEU A 12 -0.65 2.23 0.39
N PHE A 13 -0.56 2.90 1.54
CA PHE A 13 0.62 2.84 2.38
C PHE A 13 0.39 1.95 3.59
N VAL A 14 1.46 1.28 4.00
CA VAL A 14 1.51 0.42 5.17
C VAL A 14 2.41 1.06 6.22
N ARG A 15 2.15 0.77 7.49
CA ARG A 15 3.02 1.23 8.57
C ARG A 15 4.38 0.54 8.46
N CYS A 16 5.46 1.29 8.56
CA CYS A 16 6.81 0.77 8.74
C CYS A 16 7.40 1.26 10.06
N ARG A 17 8.32 0.48 10.63
CA ARG A 17 8.96 0.79 11.92
C ARG A 17 9.79 2.06 11.80
N GLY A 18 9.39 3.10 12.53
CA GLY A 18 10.14 4.36 12.61
C GLY A 18 10.22 5.15 11.30
N GLY A 19 9.44 4.82 10.27
CA GLY A 19 9.52 5.49 8.97
C GLY A 19 10.82 5.20 8.20
N ILE A 20 11.62 4.21 8.63
CA ILE A 20 12.91 3.90 8.02
C ILE A 20 12.67 3.28 6.65
N SER A 21 13.38 3.79 5.64
CA SER A 21 13.41 3.23 4.29
C SER A 21 14.83 3.31 3.70
N HIS A 22 15.13 2.52 2.66
CA HIS A 22 16.45 2.47 2.01
C HIS A 22 17.59 2.09 2.95
N SER A 23 17.31 1.23 3.93
CA SER A 23 18.27 0.78 4.94
C SER A 23 18.00 -0.68 5.30
N PRO A 24 19.03 -1.47 5.68
CA PRO A 24 18.82 -2.82 6.20
C PRO A 24 17.95 -2.89 7.46
N ALA A 25 17.74 -1.76 8.14
CA ALA A 25 16.85 -1.66 9.30
C ALA A 25 15.36 -1.41 8.92
N GLU A 26 15.05 -1.26 7.63
CA GLU A 26 13.68 -1.15 7.13
C GLU A 26 12.88 -2.41 7.48
N HIS A 27 11.72 -2.24 8.09
CA HIS A 27 10.92 -3.34 8.63
C HIS A 27 9.44 -2.98 8.73
N VAL A 28 8.57 -3.94 8.38
CA VAL A 28 7.11 -3.90 8.57
C VAL A 28 6.69 -5.09 9.42
N LEU A 29 5.57 -4.99 10.15
CA LEU A 29 5.03 -6.12 10.89
C LEU A 29 4.16 -6.99 9.97
N ASP A 30 4.13 -8.30 10.22
CA ASP A 30 3.31 -9.24 9.45
C ASP A 30 1.83 -8.83 9.43
N ASP A 31 1.29 -8.35 10.56
CA ASP A 31 -0.08 -7.86 10.66
C ASP A 31 -0.35 -6.64 9.78
N ASP A 32 0.61 -5.71 9.68
CA ASP A 32 0.47 -4.52 8.82
C ASP A 32 0.44 -4.93 7.34
N VAL A 33 1.21 -5.96 6.94
CA VAL A 33 1.20 -6.53 5.58
C VAL A 33 -0.11 -7.26 5.32
N TRP A 34 -0.58 -8.07 6.27
CA TRP A 34 -1.81 -8.85 6.14
C TRP A 34 -3.03 -7.93 5.94
N VAL A 35 -3.19 -6.93 6.79
CA VAL A 35 -4.31 -5.98 6.70
C VAL A 35 -4.25 -5.18 5.40
N ALA A 36 -3.06 -4.80 4.94
CA ALA A 36 -2.91 -4.12 3.66
C ALA A 36 -3.31 -4.99 2.47
N GLY A 37 -2.98 -6.28 2.50
CA GLY A 37 -3.40 -7.25 1.49
C GLY A 37 -4.92 -7.38 1.43
N LEU A 38 -5.58 -7.51 2.59
CA LEU A 38 -7.04 -7.56 2.66
C LEU A 38 -7.68 -6.25 2.17
N ALA A 39 -7.16 -5.10 2.57
CA ALA A 39 -7.66 -3.80 2.15
C ALA A 39 -7.56 -3.62 0.62
N LEU A 40 -6.43 -4.05 0.02
CA LEU A 40 -6.26 -4.03 -1.43
C LEU A 40 -7.24 -4.97 -2.11
N LEU A 41 -7.39 -6.21 -1.62
CA LEU A 41 -8.32 -7.18 -2.18
C LEU A 41 -9.76 -6.63 -2.18
N SER A 42 -10.23 -6.13 -1.03
CA SER A 42 -11.57 -5.54 -0.91
C SER A 42 -11.77 -4.33 -1.84
N PHE A 43 -10.72 -3.53 -2.06
CA PHE A 43 -10.78 -2.44 -3.03
C PHE A 43 -10.98 -2.96 -4.46
N LEU A 44 -10.20 -3.96 -4.88
CA LEU A 44 -10.27 -4.52 -6.23
C LEU A 44 -11.64 -5.18 -6.48
N GLU A 45 -12.12 -5.98 -5.53
CA GLU A 45 -13.44 -6.64 -5.62
C GLU A 45 -14.59 -5.63 -5.75
N GLY A 46 -14.48 -4.47 -5.10
CA GLY A 46 -15.51 -3.42 -5.15
C GLY A 46 -15.44 -2.47 -6.35
N HIS A 47 -14.31 -2.43 -7.08
CA HIS A 47 -14.04 -1.36 -8.06
C HIS A 47 -13.49 -1.82 -9.41
N ILE A 48 -13.12 -3.09 -9.55
CA ILE A 48 -12.70 -3.70 -10.81
C ILE A 48 -13.76 -4.74 -11.21
N GLN A 49 -14.81 -4.25 -11.87
CA GLN A 49 -15.75 -5.04 -12.67
C GLN A 49 -15.69 -4.56 -14.11
#